data_AF-G8TTY1-F1
#
_entry.id   AF-G8TTY1-F1
#
_cell.length_a   1.000
_cell.length_b   1.000
_cell.length_c   1.000
_cell.angle_alpha   90.00
_cell.angle_beta   90.00
_cell.angle_gamma   90.00
#
_symmetry.space_group_name_H-M   'P 1'
#
loop_
_entity.id
_entity.type
_entity.pdbx_description
1 polymer ?
#
loop_
_entity_poly.entity_id
_entity_poly.type
_entity_poly.pdbx_seq_one_letter_code
_entity_poly.pdbx_strand_id
1 'polypeptide(L)'
;MPFLRSWGYAPNRPITPNQEQRLNELVDRYHAVQTQNFVDELNVTEAILGQARPFSELTVDEANRVAAHLNVRISLHTHFRDHLPNPAPDFAHELDFLYRDRELLNRVIARAGWDTAEYFLSPHPVETRR
;
A
#
# COMPACT_ATOMS: atom_id res chain seq x y z
N MET A 1 12.91 6.98 6.35
CA MET A 1 12.03 7.24 7.52
C MET A 1 11.00 6.12 7.57
N PRO A 2 10.75 5.49 8.73
CA PRO A 2 9.70 4.50 8.90
C PRO A 2 8.32 5.19 8.92
N PHE A 3 7.65 5.25 7.77
CA PHE A 3 6.50 6.13 7.53
C PHE A 3 5.23 5.67 8.29
N LEU A 4 5.02 4.35 8.42
CA LEU A 4 3.74 3.80 8.89
C LEU A 4 3.59 3.84 10.42
N ARG A 5 4.68 3.64 11.18
CA ARG A 5 4.64 3.73 12.65
C ARG A 5 4.57 5.18 13.16
N SER A 6 4.83 6.16 12.30
CA SER A 6 4.88 7.58 12.70
C SER A 6 3.49 8.20 12.94
N TRP A 7 2.42 7.53 12.49
CA TRP A 7 1.04 8.02 12.55
C TRP A 7 0.28 7.63 13.83
N GLY A 8 0.96 6.95 14.76
CA GLY A 8 0.50 6.67 16.12
C GLY A 8 -0.12 5.29 16.33
N TYR A 9 -0.32 4.94 17.60
CA TYR A 9 -0.74 3.60 18.06
C TYR A 9 -2.24 3.47 18.37
N ALA A 10 -3.07 4.44 18.00
CA ALA A 10 -4.51 4.40 18.20
C ALA A 10 -5.20 4.04 16.87
N PRO A 11 -5.33 2.74 16.53
CA PRO A 11 -5.73 2.28 15.20
C PRO A 11 -7.11 2.79 14.78
N ASN A 12 -8.04 2.86 15.72
CA ASN A 12 -9.45 3.18 15.46
C ASN A 12 -9.76 4.69 15.44
N ARG A 13 -8.75 5.55 15.60
CA ARG A 13 -9.00 7.00 15.55
C ARG A 13 -9.13 7.47 14.10
N PRO A 14 -9.99 8.46 13.79
CA PRO A 14 -9.99 9.10 12.49
C PRO A 14 -8.63 9.71 12.16
N ILE A 15 -8.25 9.72 10.88
CA ILE A 15 -7.05 10.41 10.45
C ILE A 15 -7.20 11.93 10.55
N THR A 16 -6.05 12.61 10.63
CA THR A 16 -5.97 14.08 10.58
C THR A 16 -5.87 14.57 9.14
N PRO A 17 -6.22 15.84 8.84
CA PRO A 17 -6.07 16.41 7.50
C PRO A 17 -4.64 16.34 6.93
N ASN A 18 -3.63 16.38 7.79
CA ASN A 18 -2.23 16.19 7.36
C ASN A 18 -2.01 14.74 6.87
N GLN A 19 -2.53 13.75 7.58
CA GLN A 19 -2.41 12.34 7.16
C GLN A 19 -3.19 12.09 5.86
N GLU A 20 -4.36 12.70 5.70
CA GLU A 20 -5.11 12.68 4.44
C GLU A 20 -4.30 13.28 3.28
N GLN A 21 -3.71 14.47 3.47
CA GLN A 21 -2.83 15.09 2.48
C GLN A 21 -1.66 14.17 2.11
N ARG A 22 -1.06 13.48 3.09
CA ARG A 22 0.02 12.52 2.83
C ARG A 22 -0.44 11.31 2.00
N LEU A 23 -1.68 10.86 2.15
CA LEU A 23 -2.22 9.80 1.29
C LEU A 23 -2.39 10.30 -0.15
N ASN A 24 -2.90 11.51 -0.33
CA ASN A 24 -3.01 12.13 -1.65
C ASN A 24 -1.62 12.28 -2.32
N GLU A 25 -0.60 12.72 -1.58
CA GLU A 25 0.78 12.76 -2.08
C GLU A 25 1.31 11.38 -2.52
N LEU A 26 0.87 10.29 -1.89
CA LEU A 26 1.24 8.93 -2.31
C LEU A 26 0.54 8.53 -3.61
N VAL A 27 -0.72 8.93 -3.81
CA VAL A 27 -1.44 8.71 -5.07
C VAL A 27 -0.73 9.44 -6.22
N ASP A 28 -0.38 10.72 -6.01
CA ASP A 28 0.37 11.50 -7.00
C ASP A 28 1.72 10.85 -7.35
N ARG A 29 2.44 10.37 -6.33
CA ARG A 29 3.71 9.65 -6.54
C ARG A 29 3.53 8.34 -7.30
N TYR A 30 2.42 7.65 -7.12
CA TYR A 30 2.09 6.46 -7.89
C TYR A 30 1.83 6.82 -9.37
N HIS A 31 1.05 7.86 -9.66
CA HIS A 31 0.83 8.31 -11.05
C HIS A 31 2.12 8.79 -11.73
N ALA A 32 3.07 9.32 -10.97
CA ALA A 32 4.38 9.71 -11.52
C ALA A 32 5.20 8.53 -12.05
N VAL A 33 4.96 7.31 -11.54
CA VAL A 33 5.70 6.09 -11.94
C VAL A 33 4.89 5.11 -12.77
N GLN A 34 3.56 5.23 -12.75
CA GLN A 34 2.62 4.44 -13.53
C GLN A 34 1.69 5.36 -14.33
N THR A 35 2.01 5.55 -15.61
CA THR A 35 1.33 6.51 -16.49
C THR A 35 0.13 5.92 -17.25
N GLN A 36 -0.16 4.63 -17.09
CA GLN A 36 -1.23 3.96 -17.84
C GLN A 36 -2.48 3.67 -17.00
N ASN A 37 -2.33 3.57 -15.68
CA ASN A 37 -3.38 3.18 -14.75
C ASN A 37 -3.63 4.29 -13.72
N PHE A 38 -4.29 5.36 -14.17
CA PHE A 38 -4.71 6.44 -13.26
C PHE A 38 -5.83 5.96 -12.34
N VAL A 39 -5.73 6.34 -11.07
CA VAL A 39 -6.64 5.97 -9.99
C VAL A 39 -6.92 7.17 -9.12
N ASP A 40 -8.14 7.33 -8.62
CA ASP A 40 -8.46 8.28 -7.58
C ASP A 40 -8.45 7.63 -6.18
N GLU A 41 -8.74 8.42 -5.14
CA GLU A 41 -8.81 7.91 -3.76
C GLU A 41 -9.87 6.81 -3.57
N LEU A 42 -10.97 6.84 -4.33
CA LEU A 42 -12.06 5.87 -4.21
C LEU A 42 -11.65 4.53 -4.83
N ASN A 43 -10.98 4.56 -5.99
CA ASN A 43 -10.41 3.36 -6.59
C ASN A 43 -9.36 2.73 -5.68
N VAL A 44 -8.54 3.58 -5.02
CA VAL A 44 -7.48 3.12 -4.10
C VAL A 44 -8.08 2.44 -2.88
N THR A 45 -9.09 3.06 -2.25
CA THR A 45 -9.73 2.48 -1.06
C THR A 45 -10.55 1.24 -1.40
N GLU A 46 -11.25 1.22 -2.53
CA GLU A 46 -11.97 0.04 -3.00
C GLU A 46 -11.02 -1.15 -3.20
N ALA A 47 -9.90 -0.95 -3.91
CA ALA A 47 -8.96 -2.02 -4.20
C ALA A 47 -8.20 -2.54 -2.96
N ILE A 48 -7.98 -1.71 -1.93
CA ILE A 48 -7.17 -2.08 -0.76
C ILE A 48 -8.03 -2.53 0.43
N LEU A 49 -9.16 -1.85 0.64
CA LEU A 49 -10.05 -2.04 1.79
C LEU A 49 -11.35 -2.78 1.42
N GLY A 50 -11.66 -2.91 0.13
CA GLY A 50 -12.90 -3.51 -0.36
C GLY A 50 -14.11 -2.57 -0.31
N GLN A 51 -13.89 -1.27 -0.03
CA GLN A 51 -14.94 -0.26 0.09
C GLN A 51 -14.47 1.07 -0.50
N ALA A 52 -15.24 1.63 -1.43
CA ALA A 52 -14.98 2.95 -2.00
C ALA A 52 -15.42 4.05 -1.03
N ARG A 53 -14.46 4.74 -0.41
CA ARG A 53 -14.73 5.87 0.49
C ARG A 53 -13.56 6.86 0.49
N PRO A 54 -13.81 8.15 0.75
CA PRO A 54 -12.75 9.15 0.71
C PRO A 54 -11.72 8.93 1.83
N PHE A 55 -10.50 9.46 1.64
CA PHE A 55 -9.44 9.32 2.63
C PHE A 55 -9.80 9.96 3.99
N SER A 56 -10.58 11.05 3.98
CA SER A 56 -11.06 11.73 5.18
C SER A 56 -11.92 10.85 6.12
N GLU A 57 -12.47 9.74 5.62
CA GLU A 57 -13.28 8.79 6.40
C GLU A 57 -12.47 7.61 6.96
N LEU A 58 -11.16 7.57 6.70
CA LEU A 58 -10.31 6.47 7.15
C LEU A 58 -9.95 6.60 8.63
N THR A 59 -9.84 5.45 9.30
CA THR A 59 -9.10 5.35 10.55
C THR A 59 -7.60 5.29 10.30
N VAL A 60 -6.78 5.48 11.33
CA VAL A 60 -5.33 5.40 11.22
C VAL A 60 -4.85 4.04 10.73
N ASP A 61 -5.45 2.94 11.17
CA ASP A 61 -5.07 1.60 10.69
C ASP A 61 -5.33 1.43 9.20
N GLU A 62 -6.49 1.86 8.74
CA GLU A 62 -6.89 1.77 7.34
C GLU A 62 -6.04 2.68 6.45
N ALA A 63 -5.73 3.89 6.92
CA ALA A 63 -4.82 4.80 6.25
C ALA A 63 -3.39 4.25 6.18
N ASN A 64 -2.89 3.64 7.25
CA ASN A 64 -1.58 2.97 7.23
C ASN A 64 -1.58 1.82 6.23
N ARG A 65 -2.64 1.01 6.19
CA ARG A 65 -2.79 -0.04 5.19
C ARG A 65 -2.76 0.53 3.78
N VAL A 66 -3.56 1.57 3.50
CA VAL A 66 -3.55 2.25 2.18
C VAL A 66 -2.15 2.74 1.82
N ALA A 67 -1.48 3.44 2.75
CA ALA A 67 -0.13 3.95 2.54
C ALA A 67 0.89 2.83 2.29
N ALA A 68 0.82 1.72 3.02
CA ALA A 68 1.71 0.57 2.83
C ALA A 68 1.56 0.00 1.42
N HIS A 69 0.31 -0.16 0.99
CA HIS A 69 -0.04 -0.66 -0.31
C HIS A 69 0.37 0.26 -1.47
N LEU A 70 0.24 1.57 -1.32
CA LEU A 70 0.74 2.54 -2.29
C LEU A 70 2.28 2.50 -2.38
N ASN A 71 2.98 2.45 -1.24
CA ASN A 71 4.45 2.42 -1.23
C ASN A 71 5.02 1.16 -1.92
N VAL A 72 4.39 0.00 -1.72
CA VAL A 72 4.77 -1.24 -2.41
C VAL A 72 4.59 -1.12 -3.92
N ARG A 73 3.45 -0.60 -4.38
CA ARG A 73 3.18 -0.40 -5.82
C ARG A 73 4.11 0.64 -6.45
N ILE A 74 4.36 1.77 -5.77
CA ILE A 74 5.36 2.75 -6.19
C ILE A 74 6.73 2.08 -6.34
N SER A 75 7.13 1.25 -5.38
CA SER A 75 8.43 0.57 -5.41
C SER A 75 8.51 -0.45 -6.53
N LEU A 76 7.44 -1.19 -6.81
CA LEU A 76 7.34 -2.11 -7.95
C LEU A 76 7.63 -1.38 -9.26
N HIS A 77 6.92 -0.29 -9.54
CA HIS A 77 7.07 0.48 -10.78
C HIS A 77 8.38 1.26 -10.87
N THR A 78 8.94 1.69 -9.74
CA THR A 78 10.19 2.47 -9.71
C THR A 78 11.42 1.58 -9.85
N HIS A 79 11.44 0.41 -9.20
CA HIS A 79 12.66 -0.37 -8.99
C HIS A 79 12.64 -1.76 -9.63
N PHE A 80 11.46 -2.29 -9.96
CA PHE A 80 11.28 -3.65 -10.45
C PHE A 80 10.49 -3.69 -11.76
N ARG A 81 10.54 -2.60 -12.53
CA ARG A 81 9.77 -2.45 -13.78
C ARG A 81 9.98 -3.60 -14.76
N ASP A 82 11.19 -4.14 -14.83
CA ASP A 82 11.53 -5.25 -15.74
C ASP A 82 10.85 -6.58 -15.37
N HIS A 83 10.26 -6.68 -14.17
CA HIS A 83 9.52 -7.87 -13.72
C HIS A 83 8.02 -7.75 -14.04
N LEU A 84 7.55 -6.58 -14.45
CA LEU A 84 6.15 -6.38 -14.79
C LEU A 84 5.83 -7.04 -16.14
N PRO A 85 4.65 -7.67 -16.28
CA PRO A 85 4.18 -8.13 -17.58
C PRO A 85 3.89 -6.94 -18.49
N ASN A 86 3.80 -7.20 -19.80
CA ASN A 86 3.37 -6.22 -20.79
C ASN A 86 2.09 -6.72 -21.49
N PRO A 87 0.93 -6.07 -21.30
CA PRO A 87 0.73 -4.85 -20.51
C PRO A 87 0.84 -5.08 -19.00
N ALA A 88 1.17 -4.02 -18.26
CA ALA A 88 1.23 -4.05 -16.80
C ALA A 88 -0.18 -4.29 -16.22
N PRO A 89 -0.30 -5.00 -15.08
CA PRO A 89 -1.58 -5.16 -14.41
C PRO A 89 -2.14 -3.80 -13.97
N ASP A 90 -3.46 -3.70 -13.90
CA ASP A 90 -4.10 -2.53 -13.31
C ASP A 90 -3.92 -2.48 -11.78
N PHE A 91 -4.31 -1.37 -11.17
CA PHE A 91 -4.11 -1.13 -9.74
C PHE A 91 -4.73 -2.21 -8.84
N ALA A 92 -5.90 -2.73 -9.24
CA ALA A 92 -6.63 -3.76 -8.49
C ALA A 92 -5.89 -5.10 -8.54
N HIS A 93 -5.31 -5.45 -9.69
CA HIS A 93 -4.67 -6.75 -9.92
C HIS A 93 -3.16 -6.78 -9.66
N GLU A 94 -2.51 -5.63 -9.43
CA GLU A 94 -1.08 -5.54 -9.11
C GLU A 94 -0.66 -6.40 -7.92
N LEU A 95 -1.51 -6.49 -6.90
CA LEU A 95 -1.23 -7.31 -5.73
C LEU A 95 -1.37 -8.79 -6.01
N ASP A 96 -2.38 -9.20 -6.77
CA ASP A 96 -2.54 -10.59 -7.17
C ASP A 96 -1.34 -11.06 -8.00
N PHE A 97 -0.80 -10.18 -8.83
CA PHE A 97 0.46 -10.42 -9.53
C PHE A 97 1.62 -10.62 -8.53
N LEU A 98 1.82 -9.69 -7.59
CA LEU A 98 2.89 -9.81 -6.59
C LEU A 98 2.74 -11.04 -5.69
N TYR A 99 1.52 -11.43 -5.33
CA TYR A 99 1.27 -12.60 -4.49
C TYR A 99 1.61 -13.93 -5.18
N ARG A 100 1.68 -13.96 -6.52
CA ARG A 100 2.12 -15.14 -7.28
C ARG A 100 3.63 -15.34 -7.21
N ASP A 101 4.41 -14.30 -6.90
CA ASP A 101 5.85 -14.35 -6.76
C ASP A 101 6.28 -13.80 -5.39
N ARG A 102 6.39 -14.72 -4.42
CA ARG A 102 6.73 -14.36 -3.04
C ARG A 102 8.13 -13.77 -2.91
N GLU A 103 9.07 -14.18 -3.75
CA GLU A 103 10.43 -13.64 -3.71
C GLU A 103 10.45 -12.20 -4.20
N LEU A 104 9.78 -11.91 -5.32
CA LEU A 104 9.61 -10.56 -5.81
C LEU A 104 8.89 -9.68 -4.79
N LEU A 105 7.78 -10.13 -4.22
CA LEU A 105 7.04 -9.37 -3.20
C LEU A 105 7.93 -9.02 -2.00
N ASN A 106 8.72 -9.95 -1.48
CA ASN A 106 9.64 -9.68 -0.37
C ASN A 106 10.69 -8.62 -0.73
N ARG A 107 11.23 -8.67 -1.96
CA ARG A 107 12.20 -7.67 -2.46
C ARG A 107 11.57 -6.29 -2.62
N VAL A 108 10.33 -6.23 -3.12
CA VAL A 108 9.57 -4.98 -3.25
C VAL A 108 9.28 -4.38 -1.88
N ILE A 109 8.81 -5.17 -0.90
CA ILE A 109 8.57 -4.73 0.49
C ILE A 109 9.86 -4.20 1.13
N ALA A 110 10.97 -4.94 1.00
CA ALA A 110 12.26 -4.52 1.52
C ALA A 110 12.70 -3.14 0.97
N ARG A 111 12.29 -2.83 -0.27
CA ARG A 111 12.56 -1.55 -0.91
C ARG A 111 11.57 -0.45 -0.53
N ALA A 112 10.28 -0.78 -0.40
CA ALA A 112 9.20 0.12 -0.01
C ALA A 112 9.34 0.61 1.45
N GLY A 113 9.99 -0.19 2.28
CA GLY A 113 10.24 0.09 3.69
C GLY A 113 9.68 -1.03 4.55
N TRP A 114 10.46 -1.46 5.55
CA TRP A 114 10.14 -2.62 6.39
C TRP A 114 8.80 -2.51 7.11
N ASP A 115 8.31 -1.31 7.44
CA ASP A 115 7.00 -1.18 8.06
C ASP A 115 5.86 -1.62 7.13
N THR A 116 6.05 -1.61 5.81
CA THR A 116 5.01 -2.08 4.88
C THR A 116 4.76 -3.58 5.03
N ALA A 117 5.75 -4.32 5.52
CA ALA A 117 5.71 -5.77 5.64
C ALA A 117 4.54 -6.28 6.48
N GLU A 118 4.11 -5.51 7.51
CA GLU A 118 3.01 -5.92 8.40
C GLU A 118 1.66 -6.06 7.67
N TYR A 119 1.51 -5.42 6.51
CA TYR A 119 0.30 -5.45 5.69
C TYR A 119 0.36 -6.48 4.54
N PHE A 120 1.48 -7.19 4.37
CA PHE A 120 1.72 -8.13 3.26
C PHE A 120 2.28 -9.49 3.68
N LEU A 121 2.99 -9.51 4.79
CA LEU A 121 3.46 -10.72 5.43
C LEU A 121 2.40 -11.04 6.47
N SER A 122 1.71 -12.17 6.33
CA SER A 122 0.88 -12.70 7.42
C SER A 122 1.67 -12.57 8.71
N PRO A 123 1.04 -12.15 9.82
CA PRO A 123 1.71 -12.19 11.11
C PRO A 123 2.26 -13.61 11.23
N HIS A 124 3.58 -13.74 11.48
CA HIS A 124 4.11 -15.01 11.96
C HIS A 124 3.12 -15.50 13.00
N PRO A 125 2.64 -16.76 12.93
CA PRO A 125 1.77 -17.26 13.98
C PRO A 125 2.55 -17.05 15.27
N VAL A 126 2.15 -16.05 16.05
CA VAL A 126 2.56 -15.95 17.43
C VAL A 126 2.01 -17.24 17.98
N GLU A 127 2.91 -18.20 18.30
CA GLU A 127 2.53 -19.40 19.03
C GLU A 127 1.67 -18.93 20.19
N THR A 128 0.35 -19.06 20.06
CA THR A 128 -0.53 -19.01 21.20
C THR A 128 -0.29 -20.34 21.89
N ARG A 129 0.78 -20.39 22.68
CA ARG A 129 0.94 -21.42 23.71
C ARG A 129 -0.25 -21.25 24.64
N ARG A 130 -1.29 -22.05 24.39
CA ARG A 130 -2.23 -22.46 25.42
C ARG A 130 -1.64 -23.63 26.17
#